data_AF-A0A538T8Z2-F1
#
_entry.id   AF-A0A538T8Z2-F1
#
_cell.length_a   1.000
_cell.length_b   1.000
_cell.length_c   1.000
_cell.angle_alpha   90.00
_cell.angle_beta   90.00
_cell.angle_gamma   90.00
#
_symmetry.space_group_name_H-M   'P 1'
#
loop_
_entity.id
_entity.type
_entity.pdbx_description
1 polymer ?
#
loop_
_entity_poly.entity_id
_entity_poly.type
_entity_poly.pdbx_seq_one_letter_code
_entity_poly.pdbx_strand_id
1 'polypeptide(L)'
;MDKHEKGIEIDPTRTDLPLPRWKGRYSGDPKRLPRVVQKLMHRRTLSPEEKAELLWRFYELDQAARLRQRLLVTAFFVICVAGVTGYFALTHWSWVLGQIDIWRTRPAK
;
A
#
# COMPACT_ATOMS: atom_id res chain seq x y z
N MET A 1 -46.84 5.45 -1.41
CA MET A 1 -45.62 6.24 -1.73
C MET A 1 -44.87 6.46 -0.44
N ASP A 2 -43.77 5.72 -0.27
CA ASP A 2 -43.00 5.67 0.98
C ASP A 2 -42.19 6.94 1.23
N LYS A 3 -42.26 7.42 2.46
CA LYS A 3 -41.73 8.70 2.95
C LYS A 3 -40.24 8.64 3.36
N HIS A 4 -39.47 7.67 2.88
CA HIS A 4 -38.13 7.34 3.43
C HIS A 4 -36.92 7.83 2.62
N GLU A 5 -37.13 8.60 1.56
CA GLU A 5 -36.05 9.11 0.69
C GLU A 5 -35.55 10.52 1.03
N LYS A 6 -35.86 11.08 2.20
CA LYS A 6 -35.16 12.30 2.64
C LYS A 6 -33.77 11.95 3.19
N GLY A 7 -32.87 11.68 2.26
CA GLY A 7 -31.44 11.84 2.50
C GLY A 7 -31.18 13.25 3.02
N ILE A 8 -30.21 13.36 3.93
CA ILE A 8 -29.71 14.64 4.45
C ILE A 8 -29.37 15.51 3.23
N GLU A 9 -30.17 16.56 2.99
CA GLU A 9 -29.92 17.56 1.96
C GLU A 9 -28.55 18.17 2.25
N ILE A 10 -27.58 17.82 1.41
CA ILE A 10 -26.29 18.46 1.36
C ILE A 10 -26.56 19.82 0.74
N ASP A 11 -26.29 20.90 1.48
CA ASP A 11 -26.24 22.24 0.92
C ASP A 11 -25.14 22.28 -0.17
N PRO A 12 -25.51 22.36 -1.45
CA PRO A 12 -24.57 22.29 -2.56
C PRO A 12 -23.74 23.58 -2.71
N THR A 13 -23.97 24.61 -1.89
CA THR A 13 -23.32 25.92 -2.04
C THR A 13 -21.95 26.07 -1.38
N ARG A 14 -21.39 25.04 -0.72
CA ARG A 14 -20.06 25.15 -0.07
C ARG A 14 -18.98 24.35 -0.81
N THR A 15 -18.56 24.90 -1.93
CA THR A 15 -17.60 24.37 -2.92
C THR A 15 -16.14 24.33 -2.46
N ASP A 16 -15.81 24.88 -1.29
CA ASP A 16 -14.42 25.26 -0.97
C ASP A 16 -13.56 24.19 -0.30
N LEU A 17 -14.08 22.99 -0.04
CA LEU A 17 -13.34 21.96 0.73
C LEU A 17 -13.28 20.63 -0.03
N PRO A 18 -12.08 20.10 -0.31
CA PRO A 18 -11.92 18.85 -1.02
C PRO A 18 -12.51 17.68 -0.21
N LEU A 19 -13.07 16.70 -0.94
CA LEU A 19 -13.50 15.43 -0.38
C LEU A 19 -12.36 14.82 0.49
N PRO A 20 -12.69 14.25 1.67
CA PRO A 20 -11.68 13.68 2.55
C PRO A 20 -10.91 12.58 1.81
N ARG A 21 -9.60 12.79 1.63
CA ARG A 21 -8.72 11.81 0.97
C ARG A 21 -8.69 10.51 1.78
N TRP A 22 -9.00 9.40 1.13
CA TRP A 22 -8.92 8.07 1.72
C TRP A 22 -7.46 7.64 1.91
N LYS A 23 -7.02 7.48 3.17
CA LYS A 23 -5.67 7.01 3.55
C LYS A 23 -5.73 5.72 4.37
N GLY A 24 -6.67 4.82 4.08
CA GLY A 24 -6.90 3.59 4.85
C GLY A 24 -7.85 3.74 6.05
N ARG A 25 -8.19 4.98 6.41
CA ARG A 25 -9.29 5.30 7.33
C ARG A 25 -9.89 6.64 6.91
N TYR A 26 -11.19 6.80 7.07
CA TYR A 26 -11.78 8.13 7.08
C TYR A 26 -11.63 8.76 8.47
N SER A 27 -11.18 10.01 8.51
CA SER A 27 -11.10 10.81 9.74
C SER A 27 -11.75 12.16 9.48
N GLY A 28 -12.40 12.74 10.50
CA GLY A 28 -13.14 13.99 10.40
C GLY A 28 -14.66 13.82 10.59
N ASP A 29 -15.42 14.82 10.13
CA ASP A 29 -16.87 14.89 10.31
C ASP A 29 -17.58 13.73 9.60
N PRO A 30 -18.35 12.88 10.31
CA PRO A 30 -19.08 11.76 9.72
C PRO A 30 -20.06 12.19 8.62
N LYS A 31 -20.54 13.43 8.63
CA LYS A 31 -21.42 13.98 7.58
C LYS A 31 -20.72 14.24 6.25
N ARG A 32 -19.38 14.24 6.24
CA ARG A 32 -18.54 14.46 5.04
C ARG A 32 -17.96 13.18 4.45
N LEU A 33 -18.30 12.03 5.04
CA LEU A 33 -17.86 10.74 4.55
C LEU A 33 -18.56 10.39 3.23
N PRO A 34 -17.94 9.60 2.34
CA PRO A 34 -18.62 9.07 1.17
C PRO A 34 -19.91 8.34 1.55
N ARG A 35 -20.94 8.43 0.69
CA ARG A 35 -22.30 7.94 0.96
C ARG A 35 -22.33 6.46 1.37
N VAL A 36 -21.49 5.65 0.73
CA VAL A 36 -21.30 4.22 1.03
C VAL A 36 -20.90 4.00 2.50
N VAL A 37 -20.01 4.84 3.02
CA VAL A 37 -19.46 4.76 4.38
C VAL A 37 -20.49 5.21 5.39
N GLN A 38 -21.21 6.30 5.09
CA GLN A 38 -22.32 6.75 5.92
C GLN A 38 -23.40 5.67 6.03
N LYS A 39 -23.76 5.03 4.91
CA LYS A 39 -24.69 3.91 4.90
C LYS A 39 -24.19 2.72 5.71
N LEU A 40 -22.92 2.34 5.58
CA LEU A 40 -22.29 1.29 6.40
C LEU A 40 -22.33 1.61 7.90
N MET A 41 -21.99 2.85 8.28
CA MET A 41 -22.05 3.30 9.68
C MET A 41 -23.48 3.25 10.25
N HIS A 42 -24.47 3.58 9.44
CA HIS A 42 -25.89 3.52 9.80
C HIS A 42 -26.55 2.16 9.54
N ARG A 43 -25.77 1.11 9.22
CA ARG A 43 -26.24 -0.26 8.89
C ARG A 43 -27.34 -0.29 7.82
N ARG A 44 -27.31 0.65 6.88
CA ARG A 44 -28.23 0.68 5.73
C ARG A 44 -27.72 -0.25 4.63
N THR A 45 -28.66 -0.77 3.84
CA THR A 45 -28.33 -1.60 2.67
C THR A 45 -27.59 -0.79 1.62
N LEU A 46 -26.56 -1.40 1.04
CA LEU A 46 -25.76 -0.83 -0.04
C LEU A 46 -26.29 -1.30 -1.39
N SER A 47 -26.33 -0.39 -2.36
CA SER A 47 -26.60 -0.76 -3.75
C SER A 47 -25.44 -1.60 -4.33
N PRO A 48 -25.67 -2.35 -5.42
CA PRO A 48 -24.60 -3.10 -6.10
C PRO A 48 -23.43 -2.20 -6.53
N GLU A 49 -23.72 -0.99 -7.00
CA GLU A 49 -22.73 0.02 -7.41
C GLU A 49 -21.87 0.49 -6.21
N GLU A 50 -22.52 0.76 -5.08
CA GLU A 50 -21.85 1.19 -3.84
C GLU A 50 -20.95 0.09 -3.26
N LYS A 51 -21.33 -1.18 -3.43
CA LYS A 51 -20.48 -2.33 -3.07
C LYS A 51 -19.25 -2.45 -3.97
N ALA A 52 -19.40 -2.20 -5.27
CA ALA A 52 -18.28 -2.23 -6.21
C ALA A 52 -17.26 -1.12 -5.91
N GLU A 53 -17.72 0.09 -5.58
CA GLU A 53 -16.84 1.18 -5.16
C GLU A 53 -16.07 0.82 -3.88
N LEU A 54 -16.74 0.22 -2.89
CA LEU A 54 -16.09 -0.22 -1.65
C LEU A 54 -15.01 -1.28 -1.92
N LEU A 55 -15.32 -2.26 -2.76
CA LEU A 55 -14.38 -3.31 -3.18
C LEU A 55 -13.16 -2.71 -3.87
N TRP A 56 -13.37 -1.75 -4.77
CA TRP A 56 -12.28 -1.03 -5.43
C TRP A 56 -11.37 -0.31 -4.43
N ARG A 57 -11.96 0.39 -3.46
CA ARG A 57 -11.19 1.08 -2.40
C ARG A 57 -10.40 0.13 -1.51
N PHE A 58 -10.93 -1.05 -1.21
CA PHE A 58 -10.18 -2.07 -0.47
C PHE A 58 -9.07 -2.69 -1.30
N TYR A 59 -9.31 -2.92 -2.60
CA TYR A 59 -8.30 -3.42 -3.52
C TYR A 59 -7.10 -2.44 -3.63
N GLU A 60 -7.35 -1.14 -3.75
CA GLU A 60 -6.30 -0.11 -3.77
C GLU A 60 -5.41 -0.17 -2.51
N LEU A 61 -6.01 -0.35 -1.33
CA LEU A 61 -5.27 -0.47 -0.07
C LEU A 61 -4.44 -1.74 0.01
N ASP A 62 -5.01 -2.85 -0.41
CA ASP A 62 -4.36 -4.15 -0.40
C ASP A 62 -3.16 -4.17 -1.38
N GLN A 63 -3.29 -3.56 -2.56
CA GLN A 63 -2.18 -3.39 -3.49
C GLN A 63 -1.05 -2.53 -2.90
N ALA A 64 -1.38 -1.40 -2.27
CA ALA A 64 -0.40 -0.54 -1.63
C ALA A 64 0.33 -1.24 -0.46
N ALA A 65 -0.40 -2.04 0.33
CA ALA A 65 0.16 -2.82 1.43
C ALA A 65 1.10 -3.92 0.91
N ARG A 66 0.70 -4.67 -0.12
CA ARG A 66 1.53 -5.70 -0.78
C ARG A 66 2.81 -5.10 -1.35
N LEU A 67 2.74 -3.93 -2.00
CA LEU A 67 3.91 -3.24 -2.53
C LEU A 67 4.90 -2.88 -1.41
N ARG A 68 4.39 -2.28 -0.32
CA ARG A 68 5.22 -1.93 0.84
C ARG A 68 5.85 -3.15 1.49
N GLN A 69 5.11 -4.25 1.63
CA GLN A 69 5.62 -5.49 2.19
C GLN A 69 6.72 -6.09 1.30
N ARG A 70 6.54 -6.11 -0.03
CA ARG A 70 7.57 -6.56 -0.96
C ARG A 70 8.85 -5.74 -0.83
N LEU A 71 8.75 -4.41 -0.78
CA LEU A 71 9.91 -3.55 -0.59
C LEU A 71 10.67 -3.85 0.71
N LEU A 72 9.94 -4.04 1.83
CA LEU A 72 10.56 -4.39 3.11
C LEU A 72 11.25 -5.75 3.06
N VAL A 73 10.62 -6.76 2.46
CA VAL A 73 11.21 -8.10 2.30
C VAL A 73 12.45 -8.05 1.42
N THR A 74 12.39 -7.32 0.30
CA THR A 74 13.55 -7.16 -0.59
C THR A 74 14.69 -6.43 0.10
N ALA A 75 14.41 -5.33 0.82
CA ALA A 75 15.42 -4.61 1.59
C ALA A 75 16.08 -5.49 2.65
N PHE A 76 15.28 -6.25 3.41
CA PHE A 76 15.80 -7.21 4.39
C PHE A 76 16.70 -8.26 3.74
N PHE A 77 16.25 -8.85 2.62
CA PHE A 77 17.04 -9.82 1.88
C PHE A 77 18.39 -9.25 1.42
N VAL A 78 18.40 -8.05 0.84
CA VAL A 78 19.64 -7.39 0.39
C VAL A 78 20.59 -7.15 1.56
N ILE A 79 20.08 -6.70 2.71
CA ILE A 79 20.89 -6.47 3.91
C ILE A 79 21.51 -7.79 4.40
N CYS A 80 20.72 -8.87 4.45
CA CYS A 80 21.23 -10.19 4.84
C CYS A 80 22.32 -10.69 3.89
N VAL A 81 22.09 -10.61 2.57
CA VAL A 81 23.08 -11.02 1.57
C VAL A 81 24.35 -10.18 1.71
N ALA A 82 24.24 -8.86 1.78
CA ALA A 82 25.39 -7.97 1.93
C ALA A 82 26.17 -8.27 3.23
N GLY A 83 25.47 -8.53 4.33
CA GLY A 83 26.08 -8.90 5.61
C GLY A 83 26.84 -10.22 5.53
N VAL A 84 26.22 -11.26 4.94
CA VAL A 84 26.86 -12.58 4.74
C VAL A 84 28.08 -12.45 3.83
N THR A 85 27.95 -11.76 2.69
CA THR A 85 29.06 -11.55 1.75
C THR A 85 30.20 -10.75 2.40
N GLY A 86 29.89 -9.69 3.14
CA GLY A 86 30.88 -8.90 3.86
C GLY A 86 31.62 -9.69 4.93
N TYR A 87 30.88 -10.46 5.74
CA TYR A 87 31.46 -11.35 6.74
C TYR A 87 32.38 -12.41 6.11
N PHE A 88 31.94 -13.02 5.01
CA PHE A 88 32.72 -14.03 4.30
C PHE A 88 34.00 -13.43 3.70
N ALA A 89 33.91 -12.22 3.14
CA ALA A 89 35.08 -11.51 2.61
C ALA A 89 36.10 -11.21 3.72
N LEU A 90 35.66 -10.74 4.89
CA LEU A 90 36.55 -10.43 6.00
C LEU A 90 37.22 -11.69 6.59
N THR A 91 36.48 -12.78 6.73
CA THR A 91 36.97 -14.01 7.35
C THR A 91 37.80 -14.88 6.41
N HIS A 92 37.50 -14.87 5.11
CA HIS A 92 38.15 -15.69 4.08
C HIS A 92 38.88 -14.83 3.05
N TRP A 93 39.48 -13.73 3.51
CA TRP A 93 40.11 -12.73 2.66
C TRP A 93 41.18 -13.31 1.71
N SER A 94 41.94 -14.32 2.18
CA SER A 94 42.92 -15.04 1.35
C SER A 94 42.29 -15.81 0.19
N TRP A 95 41.13 -16.45 0.40
CA TRP A 95 40.38 -17.13 -0.65
C TRP A 95 39.77 -16.13 -1.65
N VAL A 96 39.27 -14.99 -1.15
CA VAL A 96 38.71 -13.92 -2.00
C VAL A 96 39.78 -13.33 -2.92
N LEU A 97 40.97 -13.01 -2.39
CA LEU A 97 42.10 -12.54 -3.20
C LEU A 97 42.50 -13.57 -4.25
N GLY A 98 42.52 -14.85 -3.90
CA GLY A 98 42.79 -15.94 -4.85
C GLY A 98 41.76 -16.02 -5.98
N GLN A 99 40.47 -15.82 -5.69
CA GLN A 99 39.44 -15.77 -6.74
C GLN A 99 39.56 -14.54 -7.63
N ILE A 100 39.84 -13.36 -7.07
CA ILE A 100 40.06 -12.14 -7.86
C ILE A 100 41.23 -12.34 -8.83
N ASP A 101 42.30 -12.98 -8.37
CA ASP A 101 43.49 -13.22 -9.19
C ASP A 101 43.21 -14.24 -10.31
N ILE A 102 42.43 -15.29 -10.03
CA ILE A 102 41.94 -16.25 -11.04
C ILE A 102 41.08 -15.55 -12.10
N TRP A 103 40.18 -14.64 -11.71
CA TRP A 103 39.37 -13.87 -12.65
C TRP A 103 40.21 -12.88 -13.47
N ARG A 104 41.27 -12.31 -12.90
CA ARG A 104 42.19 -11.38 -13.57
C ARG A 104 43.11 -12.08 -14.56
N THR A 105 43.52 -13.31 -14.26
CA THR A 105 44.49 -14.07 -15.07
C THR A 105 43.84 -15.06 -16.04
N ARG A 106 42.51 -15.18 -16.03
CA ARG A 106 41.78 -15.98 -17.02
C ARG A 106 42.03 -15.42 -18.43
N PRO A 107 42.70 -16.17 -19.32
CA PRO A 107 42.79 -15.75 -20.71
C PRO A 107 41.37 -15.81 -21.31
N ALA A 108 40.94 -14.70 -21.91
CA ALA A 108 39.74 -14.68 -22.71
C ALA A 108 39.92 -15.72 -23.84
N LYS A 109 39.10 -16.76 -23.84
CA LYS A 109 38.95 -17.65 -24.99
C LYS A 109 38.07 -16.99 -26.02
#